data_AF-A0A1F8RMG2-F1
#
_entry.id   AF-A0A1F8RMG2-F1
#
_cell.length_a   1.000
_cell.length_b   1.000
_cell.length_c   1.000
_cell.angle_alpha   90.00
_cell.angle_beta   90.00
_cell.angle_gamma   90.00
#
_symmetry.space_group_name_H-M   'P 1'
#
loop_
_entity.id
_entity.type
_entity.pdbx_description
1 polymer ?
#
loop_
_entity_poly.entity_id
_entity_poly.type
_entity_poly.pdbx_seq_one_letter_code
_entity_poly.pdbx_strand_id
1 'polypeptide(L)'
;MTVENYGTALIRTSGPPPGTVYPSMDENYNTLGAYFQSGVWRVGIMCDTCLNDYPWRWGLGTPETLTLILDESGKPQYYLRPGQRATVTGGIVLDQIIESRNPQYFWAGLIHEDVEIAPINNRVMPNLVKVEQASK
;
A
#
# COMPACT_ATOMS: atom_id res chain seq x y z
N MET A 1 -9.00 3.39 1.01
CA MET A 1 -8.71 3.58 2.45
C MET A 1 -8.34 5.03 2.70
N THR A 2 -8.65 5.59 3.87
CA THR A 2 -8.21 6.94 4.25
C THR A 2 -7.21 6.86 5.40
N VAL A 3 -6.11 7.58 5.29
CA VAL A 3 -5.05 7.68 6.29
C VAL A 3 -5.02 9.11 6.82
N GLU A 4 -4.89 9.28 8.13
CA GLU A 4 -4.78 10.58 8.78
C GLU A 4 -3.43 10.69 9.51
N ASN A 5 -2.69 11.76 9.24
CA ASN A 5 -1.53 12.10 10.05
C ASN A 5 -1.99 12.85 11.31
N TYR A 6 -2.38 12.10 12.34
CA TYR A 6 -2.79 12.68 13.63
C TYR A 6 -1.60 13.11 14.52
N GLY A 7 -0.37 12.84 14.08
CA GLY A 7 0.86 13.17 14.81
C GLY A 7 1.34 14.60 14.55
N THR A 8 2.53 14.90 15.07
CA THR A 8 3.20 16.21 14.91
C THR A 8 4.34 16.19 13.89
N ALA A 9 4.78 15.00 13.45
CA ALA A 9 5.84 14.83 12.48
C ALA A 9 5.31 14.76 11.04
N LEU A 10 6.13 15.14 10.07
CA LEU A 10 5.85 14.86 8.66
C LEU A 10 5.93 13.36 8.40
N ILE A 11 4.95 12.82 7.67
CA ILE A 11 4.96 11.43 7.23
C ILE A 11 5.51 11.36 5.82
N ARG A 12 6.72 10.82 5.68
CA ARG A 12 7.32 10.55 4.36
C ARG A 12 6.59 9.41 3.69
N THR A 13 6.29 9.54 2.40
CA THR A 13 5.69 8.47 1.61
C THR A 13 6.32 8.36 0.22
N SER A 14 6.30 7.17 -0.34
CA SER A 14 6.76 6.87 -1.69
C SER A 14 6.06 5.62 -2.21
N GLY A 15 6.19 5.35 -3.50
CA GLY A 15 5.69 4.13 -4.12
C GLY A 15 4.77 4.42 -5.30
N PRO A 16 4.08 3.40 -5.83
CA PRO A 16 3.06 3.61 -6.84
C PRO A 16 1.99 4.57 -6.29
N PRO A 17 1.54 5.56 -7.08
CA PRO A 17 0.57 6.53 -6.61
C PRO A 17 -0.80 5.88 -6.38
N PRO A 18 -1.68 6.49 -5.57
CA PRO A 18 -3.08 6.11 -5.51
C PRO A 18 -3.71 6.01 -6.91
N GLY A 19 -4.50 4.97 -7.12
CA GLY A 19 -5.12 4.64 -8.40
C GLY A 19 -4.35 3.59 -9.22
N THR A 20 -3.11 3.25 -8.86
CA THR A 20 -2.39 2.15 -9.52
C THR A 20 -3.13 0.83 -9.37
N VAL A 21 -3.27 0.11 -10.49
CA VAL A 21 -3.80 -1.25 -10.55
C VAL A 21 -2.68 -2.21 -10.86
N TYR A 22 -2.49 -3.23 -10.03
CA TYR A 22 -1.62 -4.36 -10.31
C TYR A 22 -2.35 -5.34 -11.22
N PRO A 23 -1.83 -5.65 -12.43
CA PRO A 23 -2.52 -6.46 -13.42
C PRO A 23 -2.46 -7.97 -13.13
N SER A 24 -1.70 -8.42 -12.14
CA SER A 24 -1.57 -9.82 -11.75
C SER A 24 -1.19 -9.95 -10.27
N MET A 25 -1.50 -11.09 -9.65
CA MET A 25 -1.05 -11.44 -8.30
C MET A 25 0.47 -11.70 -8.22
N ASP A 26 1.15 -11.95 -9.35
CA ASP A 26 2.61 -12.09 -9.41
C ASP A 26 3.36 -10.75 -9.39
N GLU A 27 2.66 -9.64 -9.60
CA GLU A 27 3.23 -8.30 -9.51
C GLU A 27 3.27 -7.77 -8.08
N ASN A 28 4.19 -6.84 -7.82
CA ASN A 28 4.32 -6.19 -6.53
C ASN A 28 4.91 -4.78 -6.69
N TYR A 29 5.05 -4.03 -5.61
CA TYR A 29 5.64 -2.68 -5.68
C TYR A 29 7.05 -2.64 -6.31
N ASN A 30 7.87 -3.68 -6.16
CA ASN A 30 9.21 -3.71 -6.78
C ASN A 30 9.14 -3.91 -8.30
N THR A 31 8.16 -4.66 -8.82
CA THR A 31 8.00 -4.82 -10.29
C THR A 31 7.67 -3.50 -10.98
N LEU A 32 7.11 -2.55 -10.23
CA LEU A 32 6.84 -1.17 -10.68
C LEU A 32 8.00 -0.19 -10.40
N GLY A 33 9.18 -0.68 -10.02
CA GLY A 33 10.35 0.15 -9.70
C GLY A 33 10.25 0.93 -8.39
N ALA A 34 9.21 0.68 -7.59
CA ALA A 34 8.97 1.36 -6.32
C ALA A 34 9.66 0.66 -5.15
N TYR A 35 10.98 0.55 -5.24
CA TYR A 35 11.78 -0.19 -4.26
C TYR A 35 11.52 0.26 -2.81
N PHE A 36 11.77 -0.71 -1.92
CA PHE A 36 11.71 -0.55 -0.48
C PHE A 36 12.61 0.58 0.02
N GLN A 37 12.13 1.39 0.96
CA GLN A 37 12.83 2.56 1.49
C GLN A 37 12.53 2.75 2.99
N SER A 38 13.55 2.65 3.83
CA SER A 38 13.39 2.80 5.28
C SER A 38 12.69 4.11 5.66
N GLY A 39 11.75 4.03 6.59
CA GLY A 39 10.99 5.17 7.13
C GLY A 39 9.86 5.71 6.24
N VAL A 40 9.61 5.13 5.05
CA VAL A 40 8.44 5.54 4.26
C VAL A 40 7.18 4.86 4.75
N TRP A 41 6.08 5.61 4.71
CA TRP A 41 4.76 5.10 4.99
C TRP A 41 4.03 4.71 3.70
N ARG A 42 3.43 3.52 3.69
CA ARG A 42 2.64 3.00 2.57
C ARG A 42 1.39 2.30 3.07
N VAL A 43 0.34 2.38 2.27
CA VAL A 43 -0.79 1.46 2.41
C VAL A 43 -0.46 0.20 1.64
N GLY A 44 -0.74 -0.97 2.21
CA GLY A 44 -0.64 -2.23 1.49
C GLY A 44 -1.87 -3.10 1.63
N ILE A 45 -2.02 -4.07 0.73
CA ILE A 45 -2.96 -5.18 0.85
C ILE A 45 -2.19 -6.47 1.08
N MET A 46 -2.69 -7.31 1.99
CA MET A 46 -2.18 -8.63 2.32
C MET A 46 -3.33 -9.64 2.29
N CYS A 47 -2.99 -10.91 2.13
CA CYS A 47 -3.95 -12.00 1.98
C CYS A 47 -3.45 -13.29 2.60
N ASP A 48 -4.37 -14.23 2.85
CA ASP A 48 -4.03 -15.52 3.45
C ASP A 48 -3.05 -16.34 2.61
N THR A 49 -3.04 -16.14 1.29
CA THR A 49 -2.17 -16.86 0.35
C THR A 49 -1.01 -16.04 -0.19
N CYS A 50 -0.77 -14.86 0.37
CA CYS A 50 0.27 -13.96 -0.11
C CYS A 50 1.65 -14.52 0.25
N LEU A 51 2.54 -14.63 -0.74
CA LEU A 51 3.89 -15.18 -0.56
C LEU A 51 4.84 -14.22 0.16
N ASN A 52 4.60 -12.92 0.00
CA ASN A 52 5.42 -11.85 0.56
C ASN A 52 4.55 -10.93 1.41
N ASP A 53 5.18 -10.25 2.37
CA ASP A 53 4.49 -9.31 3.25
C ASP A 53 4.02 -8.06 2.50
N TYR A 54 2.70 -7.83 2.47
CA TYR A 54 2.04 -6.74 1.78
C TYR A 54 2.61 -6.49 0.36
N PRO A 55 2.40 -7.42 -0.60
CA PRO A 55 3.07 -7.35 -1.90
C PRO A 55 2.58 -6.17 -2.76
N TRP A 56 1.33 -5.73 -2.55
CA TRP A 56 0.75 -4.58 -3.24
C TRP A 56 0.74 -3.39 -2.30
N ARG A 57 1.45 -2.31 -2.66
CA ARG A 57 1.62 -1.13 -1.81
C ARG A 57 1.45 0.16 -2.62
N TRP A 58 0.88 1.18 -1.99
CA TRP A 58 0.68 2.50 -2.55
C TRP A 58 1.23 3.59 -1.63
N GLY A 59 1.72 4.67 -2.23
CA GLY A 59 2.02 5.90 -1.50
C GLY A 59 0.75 6.61 -0.99
N LEU A 60 0.91 7.50 -0.01
CA LEU A 60 -0.18 8.21 0.66
C LEU A 60 -0.68 9.45 -0.09
N GLY A 61 -0.62 9.49 -1.42
CA GLY A 61 -1.06 10.65 -2.20
C GLY A 61 -0.32 10.83 -3.52
N THR A 62 -0.56 11.98 -4.13
CA THR A 62 0.07 12.42 -5.38
C THR A 62 0.89 13.70 -5.15
N PRO A 63 1.76 14.10 -6.09
CA PRO A 63 2.53 15.36 -5.98
C PRO A 63 1.68 16.60 -5.70
N GLU A 64 0.42 16.63 -6.14
CA GLU A 64 -0.50 17.75 -5.94
C GLU A 64 -1.07 17.81 -4.51
N THR A 65 -1.13 16.66 -3.82
CA THR A 65 -1.68 16.54 -2.47
C THR A 65 -0.61 16.53 -1.37
N LEU A 66 0.64 16.29 -1.75
CA LEU A 66 1.75 16.09 -0.83
C LEU A 66 2.69 17.30 -0.83
N THR A 67 3.36 17.51 0.30
CA THR A 67 4.42 18.51 0.40
C THR A 67 5.72 17.94 -0.14
N LEU A 68 6.29 18.58 -1.15
CA LEU A 68 7.62 18.29 -1.65
C LEU A 68 8.68 18.99 -0.78
N ILE A 69 9.67 18.23 -0.33
CA ILE A 69 10.88 18.72 0.34
C ILE A 69 12.07 18.03 -0.32
N LEU A 70 13.13 18.78 -0.63
CA LEU A 70 14.36 18.19 -1.12
C LEU A 70 15.18 17.63 0.05
N ASP A 71 15.74 16.43 -0.12
CA ASP A 71 16.74 15.91 0.82
C ASP A 71 18.10 16.59 0.66
N GLU A 72 19.07 16.19 1.48
CA GLU A 72 20.44 16.76 1.47
C GLU A 72 21.16 16.61 0.12
N SER A 73 20.75 15.65 -0.71
CA SER A 73 21.29 15.44 -2.05
C SER A 73 20.54 16.21 -3.14
N GLY A 74 19.50 16.97 -2.77
CA GLY A 74 18.64 17.70 -3.69
C GLY A 74 17.55 16.83 -4.35
N LYS A 75 17.34 15.59 -3.89
CA LYS A 75 16.32 14.70 -4.44
C LYS A 75 14.95 14.99 -3.82
N PRO A 76 13.86 15.04 -4.62
CA PRO A 76 12.53 15.32 -4.09
C PRO A 76 12.00 14.17 -3.23
N GLN A 77 11.43 14.54 -2.08
CA GLN A 77 10.75 13.66 -1.13
C GLN A 77 9.36 14.22 -0.84
N TYR A 78 8.36 13.34 -0.71
CA TYR A 78 6.97 13.73 -0.53
C TYR A 78 6.46 13.39 0.85
N TYR A 79 5.71 14.33 1.45
CA TYR A 79 5.25 14.24 2.82
C TYR A 79 3.78 14.59 2.97
N LEU A 80 3.08 13.82 3.81
CA LEU A 80 1.77 14.16 4.35
C LEU A 80 1.98 14.95 5.66
N ARG A 81 1.48 16.18 5.72
CA ARG A 81 1.68 17.05 6.89
C ARG A 81 0.81 16.65 8.09
N PRO A 82 1.20 17.03 9.32
CA PRO A 82 0.33 16.96 10.49
C PRO A 82 -1.07 17.50 10.22
N GLY A 83 -2.09 16.78 10.68
CA GLY A 83 -3.51 17.10 10.51
C GLY A 83 -4.07 16.85 9.11
N GLN A 84 -3.25 16.46 8.13
CA GLN A 84 -3.73 16.14 6.79
C GLN A 84 -4.21 14.70 6.67
N ARG A 85 -5.14 14.50 5.74
CA ARG A 85 -5.66 13.19 5.36
C ARG A 85 -5.31 12.86 3.91
N ALA A 86 -5.09 11.59 3.66
CA ALA A 86 -4.85 11.03 2.34
C ALA A 86 -5.88 9.94 2.04
N THR A 87 -6.48 9.97 0.85
CA THR A 87 -7.31 8.88 0.36
C THR A 87 -6.50 8.06 -0.62
N VAL A 88 -6.29 6.78 -0.28
CA VAL A 88 -5.55 5.82 -1.10
C VAL A 88 -6.53 4.87 -1.75
N THR A 89 -6.51 4.88 -3.08
CA THR A 89 -7.24 3.96 -3.97
C THR A 89 -6.25 3.10 -4.72
N GLY A 90 -6.71 1.97 -5.24
CA GLY A 90 -5.89 1.06 -6.02
C GLY A 90 -6.68 -0.19 -6.40
N GLY A 91 -6.07 -1.06 -7.18
CA GLY A 91 -6.66 -2.33 -7.58
C GLY A 91 -5.62 -3.43 -7.71
N ILE A 92 -6.07 -4.67 -7.58
CA ILE A 92 -5.29 -5.87 -7.85
C ILE A 92 -6.19 -6.76 -8.68
N VAL A 93 -5.70 -7.22 -9.83
CA VAL A 93 -6.36 -8.26 -10.60
C VAL A 93 -6.03 -9.60 -9.93
N LEU A 94 -7.05 -10.28 -9.41
CA LEU A 94 -6.91 -11.59 -8.78
C LEU A 94 -7.01 -12.68 -9.86
N ASP A 95 -5.89 -12.97 -10.51
CA ASP A 95 -5.78 -13.91 -11.62
C ASP A 95 -5.29 -15.31 -11.20
N GLN A 96 -4.96 -15.51 -9.91
CA GLN A 96 -4.56 -16.80 -9.36
C GLN A 96 -5.59 -17.34 -8.38
N ILE A 97 -6.04 -18.58 -8.61
CA ILE A 97 -6.98 -19.27 -7.73
C ILE A 97 -6.23 -20.38 -6.99
N ILE A 98 -6.16 -20.25 -5.66
CA ILE A 98 -5.76 -21.36 -4.79
C ILE A 98 -7.03 -22.03 -4.28
N GLU A 99 -7.46 -23.10 -4.94
CA GLU A 99 -8.75 -23.75 -4.70
C GLU A 99 -8.96 -24.14 -3.23
N SER A 100 -7.93 -24.67 -2.56
CA SER A 100 -7.98 -25.07 -1.16
C SER A 100 -8.15 -23.91 -0.17
N ARG A 101 -8.04 -22.67 -0.64
CA ARG A 101 -8.15 -21.43 0.14
C ARG A 101 -9.12 -20.44 -0.49
N ASN A 102 -10.05 -20.88 -1.35
CA ASN A 102 -11.06 -20.01 -1.96
C ASN A 102 -12.45 -20.26 -1.33
N PRO A 103 -13.07 -19.29 -0.65
CA PRO A 103 -12.65 -17.89 -0.49
C PRO A 103 -11.54 -17.70 0.57
N GLN A 104 -10.81 -16.59 0.45
CA GLN A 104 -9.75 -16.19 1.39
C GLN A 104 -9.92 -14.75 1.88
N TYR A 105 -9.29 -14.42 3.01
CA TYR A 105 -9.26 -13.06 3.51
C TYR A 105 -8.21 -12.21 2.80
N PHE A 106 -8.62 -10.98 2.50
CA PHE A 106 -7.75 -9.86 2.15
C PHE A 106 -7.92 -8.76 3.20
N TRP A 107 -6.86 -8.06 3.53
CA TRP A 107 -6.91 -6.93 4.47
C TRP A 107 -5.91 -5.86 4.10
N ALA A 108 -6.18 -4.64 4.57
CA ALA A 108 -5.27 -3.53 4.43
C ALA A 108 -4.31 -3.45 5.62
N GLY A 109 -3.17 -2.81 5.38
CA GLY A 109 -2.23 -2.39 6.40
C GLY A 109 -1.63 -1.03 6.11
N LEU A 110 -1.28 -0.30 7.17
CA LEU A 110 -0.47 0.92 7.08
C LEU A 110 0.94 0.61 7.61
N ILE A 111 1.90 0.62 6.69
CA ILE A 111 3.26 0.10 6.86
C ILE A 111 4.20 1.26 7.07
N HIS A 112 5.02 1.22 8.13
CA HIS A 112 6.18 2.08 8.29
C HIS A 112 7.43 1.24 7.99
N GLU A 113 7.93 1.33 6.76
CA GLU A 113 8.99 0.44 6.25
C GLU A 113 10.25 0.49 7.12
N ASP A 114 10.80 -0.69 7.46
CA ASP A 114 11.92 -0.91 8.40
C ASP A 114 11.70 -0.46 9.86
N VAL A 115 10.48 -0.06 10.22
CA VAL A 115 10.18 0.36 11.60
C VAL A 115 9.16 -0.58 12.22
N GLU A 116 7.92 -0.55 11.75
CA GLU A 116 6.84 -1.35 12.31
C GLU A 116 5.59 -1.34 11.42
N ILE A 117 4.76 -2.37 11.57
CA ILE A 117 3.33 -2.29 11.28
C ILE A 117 2.61 -2.37 12.62
N ALA A 118 2.27 -1.21 13.19
CA ALA A 118 1.61 -1.15 14.50
C ALA A 118 0.35 -2.03 14.51
N PRO A 119 -0.02 -2.69 15.62
CA PRO A 119 -1.16 -3.60 15.65
C PRO A 119 -2.48 -2.98 15.17
N ILE A 120 -2.70 -1.69 15.48
CA ILE A 120 -3.89 -0.94 15.02
C ILE A 120 -3.90 -0.68 13.50
N ASN A 121 -2.73 -0.70 12.88
CA ASN A 121 -2.50 -0.50 11.46
C ASN A 121 -2.39 -1.83 10.70
N ASN A 122 -2.48 -2.97 11.37
CA ASN A 122 -2.41 -4.30 10.78
C ASN A 122 -3.82 -4.90 10.68
N ARG A 123 -4.06 -5.73 9.66
CA ARG A 123 -5.34 -6.43 9.45
C ARG A 123 -6.56 -5.50 9.47
N VAL A 124 -6.41 -4.31 8.90
CA VAL A 124 -7.49 -3.32 8.79
C VAL A 124 -8.49 -3.79 7.74
N MET A 125 -9.78 -3.81 8.11
CA MET A 125 -10.88 -4.21 7.23
C MET A 125 -10.64 -5.56 6.52
N PRO A 126 -10.59 -6.68 7.27
CA PRO A 126 -10.52 -7.99 6.64
C PRO A 126 -11.81 -8.28 5.86
N ASN A 127 -11.66 -8.68 4.60
CA ASN A 127 -12.76 -9.00 3.70
C ASN A 127 -12.55 -10.41 3.13
N LEU A 128 -13.60 -11.23 3.19
CA LEU A 128 -13.60 -12.56 2.59
C LEU A 128 -13.93 -12.43 1.10
N VAL A 129 -12.98 -12.74 0.23
CA VAL A 129 -13.10 -12.60 -1.22
C VAL A 129 -13.09 -13.98 -1.88
N LYS A 130 -14.12 -14.25 -2.68
CA LYS A 130 -14.17 -15.41 -3.56
C LYS A 130 -13.65 -14.99 -4.93
N VAL A 131 -12.62 -15.68 -5.41
CA VAL A 131 -12.08 -15.47 -6.76
C VAL A 131 -12.76 -16.47 -7.70
N GLU A 132 -13.29 -15.99 -8.81
CA GLU A 132 -13.97 -16.83 -9.80
C GLU A 132 -13.24 -16.72 -11.13
N GLN A 133 -13.15 -17.84 -11.85
CA GLN A 133 -12.60 -17.82 -13.18
C GLN A 133 -13.59 -17.11 -14.11
N ALA A 134 -13.10 -16.14 -14.88
CA ALA A 134 -13.93 -15.50 -15.90
C ALA A 134 -14.44 -16.57 -16.88
N SER A 135 -15.77 -16.67 -17.02
CA SER A 135 -16.37 -17.51 -18.04
C SER A 135 -15.98 -16.95 -19.41
N LYS A 136 -15.37 -17.77 -20.26
CA LYS A 136 -15.05 -17.41 -21.65
C LYS A 136 -16.31 -17.24 -22.48
#